data_AF-A0A6B8MB66-F1
#
_entry.id   AF-A0A6B8MB66-F1
#
_cell.length_a   1.000
_cell.length_b   1.000
_cell.length_c   1.000
_cell.angle_alpha   90.00
_cell.angle_beta   90.00
_cell.angle_gamma   90.00
#
_symmetry.space_group_name_H-M   'P 1'
#
loop_
_entity.id
_entity.type
_entity.pdbx_description
1 polymer ?
#
loop_
_entity_poly.entity_id
_entity_poly.type
_entity_poly.pdbx_seq_one_letter_code
_entity_poly.pdbx_strand_id
1 'polypeptide(L)'
;MLLRVGAAAPIVRLNERIREMKPLARAYSLVLLANPSIYDAAYENSLSLIWRDAGALLQALHMCAAAYRLAFCALGIHGNEVVEALRPAGDHTVFAVGVAVVGRRP
;
A
#
# COMPACT_ATOMS: atom_id res chain seq x y z
N MET A 1 10.80 14.40 3.22
CA MET A 1 9.85 14.37 2.09
C MET A 1 8.45 14.66 2.62
N LEU A 2 7.75 15.67 2.10
CA LEU A 2 6.38 15.98 2.52
C LEU A 2 5.42 15.47 1.42
N LEU A 3 4.63 14.43 1.72
CA LEU A 3 3.53 13.99 0.85
C LEU A 3 2.43 15.06 0.86
N ARG A 4 1.92 15.44 -0.32
CA ARG A 4 0.83 16.41 -0.45
C ARG A 4 -0.31 15.80 -1.25
N VAL A 5 -1.53 15.84 -0.73
CA VAL A 5 -2.69 15.36 -1.49
C VAL A 5 -2.90 16.25 -2.71
N GLY A 6 -2.79 15.67 -3.90
CA GLY A 6 -2.80 16.37 -5.19
C GLY A 6 -4.06 16.12 -6.03
N ALA A 7 -4.65 14.92 -5.99
CA ALA A 7 -5.87 14.60 -6.74
C ALA A 7 -6.70 13.48 -6.12
N ALA A 8 -8.03 13.64 -6.11
CA ALA A 8 -8.95 12.62 -5.59
C ALA A 8 -9.26 11.49 -6.60
N ALA A 9 -9.20 11.77 -7.91
CA ALA A 9 -9.61 10.82 -8.94
C ALA A 9 -8.85 9.46 -8.91
N PRO A 10 -7.52 9.42 -8.70
CA PRO A 10 -6.82 8.13 -8.59
C PRO A 10 -7.27 7.30 -7.39
N ILE A 11 -7.59 7.95 -6.26
CA ILE A 11 -8.10 7.26 -5.06
C ILE A 11 -9.45 6.61 -5.33
N VAL A 12 -10.32 7.26 -6.11
CA VAL A 12 -11.61 6.68 -6.52
C VAL A 12 -11.39 5.40 -7.32
N ARG A 13 -10.49 5.43 -8.32
CA ARG A 13 -10.16 4.23 -9.13
C ARG A 13 -9.62 3.08 -8.29
N LEU A 14 -8.74 3.38 -7.33
CA LEU A 14 -8.25 2.35 -6.41
C LEU A 14 -9.39 1.75 -5.57
N ASN A 15 -10.29 2.58 -5.05
CA ASN A 15 -11.41 2.11 -4.25
C ASN A 15 -12.37 1.24 -5.05
N GLU A 16 -12.63 1.56 -6.32
CA GLU A 16 -13.42 0.72 -7.23
C GLU A 16 -12.78 -0.65 -7.41
N ARG A 17 -11.48 -0.69 -7.72
CA ARG A 17 -10.73 -1.94 -7.89
C ARG A 17 -10.70 -2.80 -6.63
N ILE A 18 -10.59 -2.19 -5.44
CA ILE A 18 -10.67 -2.90 -4.16
C ILE A 18 -12.08 -3.46 -3.93
N ARG A 19 -13.13 -2.73 -4.29
CA ARG A 19 -14.52 -3.19 -4.19
C ARG A 19 -14.82 -4.35 -5.13
N GLU A 20 -14.21 -4.41 -6.31
CA GLU A 20 -14.31 -5.57 -7.20
C GLU A 20 -13.73 -6.84 -6.55
N MET A 21 -12.60 -6.71 -5.86
CA MET A 21 -11.95 -7.85 -5.19
C MET A 21 -12.62 -8.27 -3.88
N LYS A 22 -13.16 -7.30 -3.13
CA LYS A 22 -13.77 -7.49 -1.80
C LYS A 22 -15.10 -6.72 -1.69
N PRO A 23 -16.15 -7.11 -2.44
CA PRO A 23 -17.38 -6.32 -2.57
C PRO A 23 -18.17 -6.16 -1.27
N LEU A 24 -18.07 -7.13 -0.36
CA LEU A 24 -18.77 -7.13 0.93
C LEU A 24 -17.92 -6.57 2.07
N ALA A 25 -16.66 -6.21 1.83
CA ALA A 25 -15.78 -5.75 2.89
C ALA A 25 -16.16 -4.33 3.35
N ARG A 26 -16.47 -4.20 4.64
CA ARG A 26 -16.51 -2.92 5.36
C ARG A 26 -15.16 -2.70 6.03
N ALA A 27 -14.22 -2.16 5.26
CA ALA A 27 -12.81 -2.08 5.64
C ALA A 27 -12.17 -0.76 5.21
N TYR A 28 -11.04 -0.44 5.83
CA TYR A 28 -10.12 0.60 5.41
C TYR A 28 -9.04 -0.01 4.52
N SER A 29 -8.68 0.71 3.46
CA SER A 29 -7.56 0.34 2.58
C SER A 29 -6.25 0.88 3.15
N LEU A 30 -5.23 0.04 3.19
CA LEU A 30 -3.86 0.39 3.53
C LEU A 30 -3.01 0.24 2.27
N VAL A 31 -2.26 1.28 1.91
CA VAL A 31 -1.29 1.23 0.80
C VAL A 31 0.11 1.47 1.36
N LEU A 32 1.02 0.55 1.05
CA LEU A 32 2.41 0.62 1.44
C LEU A 32 3.22 1.32 0.35
N LEU A 33 4.04 2.29 0.74
CA LEU A 33 4.91 3.05 -0.16
C LEU A 33 6.36 2.85 0.27
N ALA A 34 7.26 2.72 -0.70
CA ALA A 34 8.70 2.65 -0.46
C ALA A 34 9.42 3.80 -1.16
N ASN A 35 10.48 4.31 -0.52
CA ASN A 35 11.42 5.25 -1.13
C ASN A 35 12.68 4.49 -1.58
N PRO A 36 12.88 4.24 -2.88
CA PRO A 36 14.01 3.45 -3.38
C PRO A 36 15.37 4.09 -3.06
N SER A 37 15.46 5.43 -3.03
CA SER A 37 16.73 6.13 -2.76
C SER A 37 17.36 5.77 -1.41
N ILE A 38 16.55 5.37 -0.42
CA ILE A 38 17.06 4.92 0.89
C ILE A 38 17.78 3.58 0.76
N TYR A 39 17.29 2.69 -0.10
CA TYR A 39 17.84 1.36 -0.29
C TYR A 39 18.99 1.37 -1.30
N ASP A 40 18.86 2.14 -2.38
CA ASP A 40 19.88 2.29 -3.42
C ASP A 40 21.20 2.86 -2.87
N ALA A 41 21.13 3.65 -1.78
CA ALA A 41 22.31 4.19 -1.12
C ALA A 41 23.19 3.13 -0.44
N ALA A 42 22.63 1.95 -0.13
CA ALA A 42 23.31 0.92 0.66
C ALA A 42 23.39 -0.45 -0.02
N TYR A 43 22.57 -0.72 -1.03
CA TYR A 43 22.42 -2.05 -1.61
C TYR A 43 22.40 -2.03 -3.15
N GLU A 44 23.12 -2.96 -3.75
CA GLU A 44 22.92 -3.34 -5.15
C GLU A 44 21.66 -4.21 -5.29
N ASN A 45 20.87 -4.02 -6.35
CA ASN A 45 19.58 -4.72 -6.57
C ASN A 45 18.56 -4.55 -5.42
N SER A 46 18.56 -3.36 -4.82
CA SER A 46 17.70 -2.89 -3.73
C SER A 46 16.21 -3.23 -3.88
N LEU A 47 15.68 -3.25 -5.12
CA LEU A 47 14.27 -3.47 -5.38
C LEU A 47 13.76 -4.82 -4.83
N SER A 48 14.59 -5.87 -4.90
CA SER A 48 14.25 -7.17 -4.33
C SER A 48 14.08 -7.13 -2.80
N LEU A 49 14.89 -6.32 -2.12
CA LEU A 49 14.81 -6.11 -0.67
C LEU A 49 13.53 -5.35 -0.31
N ILE A 50 13.18 -4.32 -1.10
CA ILE A 50 11.95 -3.56 -0.90
C ILE A 50 10.72 -4.47 -0.98
N TRP A 51 10.64 -5.36 -1.97
CA TRP A 51 9.54 -6.32 -2.08
C TRP A 51 9.48 -7.29 -0.90
N ARG A 52 10.64 -7.76 -0.44
CA ARG A 52 10.73 -8.64 0.73
C ARG A 52 10.27 -7.94 2.01
N ASP A 53 10.69 -6.71 2.22
CA ASP A 53 10.32 -5.90 3.38
C ASP A 53 8.82 -5.57 3.37
N ALA A 54 8.27 -5.23 2.20
CA ALA A 54 6.83 -5.01 2.04
C ALA A 54 6.02 -6.27 2.40
N GLY A 55 6.47 -7.45 1.94
CA GLY A 55 5.86 -8.73 2.30
C GLY A 55 5.94 -9.03 3.80
N ALA A 56 7.11 -8.81 4.41
CA ALA A 56 7.31 -8.98 5.85
C ALA A 56 6.40 -8.05 6.67
N LEU A 57 6.27 -6.78 6.24
CA LEU A 57 5.37 -5.81 6.87
C LEU A 57 3.91 -6.21 6.74
N LEU A 58 3.46 -6.66 5.56
CA LEU A 58 2.09 -7.17 5.37
C LEU A 58 1.79 -8.34 6.30
N GLN A 59 2.73 -9.27 6.47
CA GLN A 59 2.58 -10.40 7.38
C GLN A 59 2.52 -9.94 8.84
N ALA A 60 3.39 -9.01 9.25
CA ALA A 60 3.37 -8.45 10.60
C ALA A 60 2.02 -7.75 10.89
N LEU A 61 1.51 -6.98 9.94
CA LEU A 61 0.19 -6.33 10.03
C LEU A 61 -0.95 -7.35 10.11
N HIS A 62 -0.88 -8.45 9.35
CA HIS A 62 -1.85 -9.54 9.45
C HIS A 62 -1.86 -10.18 10.84
N MET A 63 -0.67 -10.44 11.41
CA MET A 63 -0.54 -11.01 12.76
C MET A 63 -1.07 -10.04 13.83
N CYS A 64 -0.75 -8.75 13.73
CA CYS A 64 -1.32 -7.73 14.61
C CYS A 64 -2.84 -7.68 14.50
N ALA A 65 -3.39 -7.63 13.29
CA ALA A 65 -4.83 -7.66 13.07
C ALA A 65 -5.46 -8.91 13.69
N ALA A 66 -4.80 -10.07 13.57
CA ALA A 66 -5.28 -11.30 14.18
C ALA A 66 -5.34 -11.23 15.71
N ALA A 67 -4.31 -10.68 16.35
CA ALA A 67 -4.25 -10.46 17.79
C ALA A 67 -5.35 -9.49 18.28
N TYR A 68 -5.63 -8.43 17.52
CA TYR A 68 -6.71 -7.48 17.82
C TYR A 68 -8.09 -7.92 17.34
N ARG A 69 -8.25 -9.16 16.88
CA ARG A 69 -9.51 -9.71 16.36
C ARG A 69 -10.10 -8.89 15.20
N LEU A 70 -9.25 -8.28 14.40
CA LEU A 70 -9.59 -7.61 13.15
C LEU A 70 -9.51 -8.59 11.96
N ALA A 71 -10.25 -8.26 10.90
CA ALA A 71 -10.10 -8.91 9.60
C ALA A 71 -9.03 -8.17 8.80
N PHE A 72 -8.10 -8.90 8.20
CA PHE A 72 -7.04 -8.33 7.36
C PHE A 72 -6.85 -9.18 6.10
N CYS A 73 -6.73 -8.53 4.94
CA CYS A 73 -6.49 -9.21 3.68
C CYS A 73 -5.53 -8.39 2.81
N ALA A 74 -4.35 -8.94 2.53
CA ALA A 74 -3.49 -8.43 1.46
C ALA A 74 -4.14 -8.74 0.10
N LEU A 75 -4.09 -7.78 -0.84
CA LEU A 75 -4.86 -7.84 -2.09
C LEU A 75 -4.04 -8.23 -3.34
N GLY A 76 -2.71 -8.37 -3.22
CA GLY A 76 -1.86 -8.76 -4.35
C GLY A 76 -1.73 -7.70 -5.46
N ILE A 77 -2.13 -6.45 -5.19
CA ILE A 77 -1.93 -5.29 -6.06
C ILE A 77 -0.99 -4.28 -5.41
N HIS A 78 -0.38 -3.40 -6.20
CA HIS A 78 0.61 -2.43 -5.70
C HIS A 78 -0.01 -1.16 -5.11
N GLY A 79 -1.02 -0.57 -5.77
CA GLY A 79 -1.67 0.68 -5.32
C GLY A 79 -1.01 1.97 -5.84
N ASN A 80 -0.47 1.94 -7.06
CA ASN A 80 0.20 3.09 -7.71
C ASN A 80 -0.70 4.34 -7.80
N GLU A 81 -2.01 4.15 -7.81
CA GLU A 81 -3.00 5.20 -7.79
C GLU A 81 -2.83 6.14 -6.58
N VAL A 82 -2.37 5.64 -5.43
CA VAL A 82 -2.07 6.49 -4.27
C VAL A 82 -0.86 7.37 -4.53
N VAL A 83 0.15 6.85 -5.23
CA VAL A 83 1.33 7.65 -5.60
C VAL A 83 0.92 8.77 -6.56
N GLU A 84 0.06 8.48 -7.52
CA GLU A 84 -0.51 9.50 -8.41
C GLU A 84 -1.33 10.54 -7.65
N ALA A 85 -2.13 10.12 -6.66
CA ALA A 85 -2.96 11.03 -5.86
C ALA A 85 -2.16 11.93 -4.92
N LEU A 86 -1.02 11.46 -4.40
CA LEU A 86 -0.20 12.17 -3.42
C LEU A 86 0.85 13.09 -4.04
N ARG A 87 0.85 13.28 -5.37
CA ARG A 87 1.94 14.00 -6.05
C ARG A 87 1.48 14.86 -7.23
N PRO A 88 2.07 16.05 -7.42
CA PRO A 88 2.12 16.69 -8.73
C PRO A 88 2.93 15.82 -9.71
N ALA A 89 2.58 15.84 -10.99
CA ALA A 89 3.27 15.06 -12.03
C ALA A 89 4.80 15.32 -12.02
N GLY A 90 5.61 14.26 -11.93
CA GLY A 90 7.08 14.31 -12.12
C GLY A 90 7.96 13.90 -10.93
N ASP A 91 7.42 13.66 -9.73
CA ASP A 91 8.20 13.22 -8.56
C ASP A 91 8.12 11.69 -8.38
N HIS A 92 9.23 11.00 -8.67
CA HIS A 92 9.35 9.53 -8.62
C HIS A 92 10.03 9.00 -7.34
N THR A 93 10.10 9.79 -6.27
CA THR A 93 10.87 9.40 -5.07
C THR A 93 10.19 8.34 -4.19
N VAL A 94 8.96 7.91 -4.49
CA VAL A 94 8.32 6.75 -3.88
C VAL A 94 7.49 6.00 -4.91
N PHE A 95 7.32 4.70 -4.69
CA PHE A 95 6.39 3.86 -5.44
C PHE A 95 5.61 2.94 -4.50
N ALA A 96 4.46 2.45 -4.98
CA ALA A 96 3.60 1.61 -4.18
C ALA A 96 4.08 0.15 -4.22
N VAL A 97 4.10 -0.50 -3.07
CA VAL A 97 4.67 -1.84 -2.88
C VAL A 97 3.67 -2.86 -2.36
N GLY A 98 2.41 -2.46 -2.13
CA GLY A 98 1.37 -3.37 -1.73
C GLY A 98 0.12 -2.69 -1.20
N VAL A 99 -1.01 -3.36 -1.34
CA VAL A 99 -2.30 -2.95 -0.77
C VAL A 99 -2.87 -4.05 0.11
N ALA A 100 -3.44 -3.65 1.23
CA ALA A 100 -4.26 -4.49 2.07
C ALA A 100 -5.57 -3.79 2.46
N VAL A 101 -6.53 -4.57 2.94
CA VAL A 101 -7.73 -4.05 3.61
C VAL A 101 -7.77 -4.56 5.04
N VAL A 102 -8.20 -3.70 5.96
CA VAL A 102 -8.37 -4.01 7.38
C VAL A 102 -9.73 -3.53 7.87
N GLY A 103 -10.46 -4.38 8.59
CA GLY A 103 -11.79 -4.07 9.07
C GLY A 103 -12.16 -4.86 10.32
N ARG A 104 -13.38 -4.65 10.81
CA ARG A 104 -13.91 -5.49 11.89
C ARG A 104 -14.14 -6.91 11.35
N ARG A 105 -13.89 -7.92 12.18
CA ARG A 105 -14.38 -9.27 11.88
C ARG A 105 -15.92 -9.23 11.90
N PRO A 106 -16.58 -9.93 10.95
CA PRO A 106 -18.01 -10.19 11.06
C PRO A 106 -18.36 -10.87 12.37
#